data_AF-A0A9E2W0C4-F1
#
_entry.id   AF-A0A9E2W0C4-F1
#
_cell.length_a   1.000
_cell.length_b   1.000
_cell.length_c   1.000
_cell.angle_alpha   90.00
_cell.angle_beta   90.00
_cell.angle_gamma   90.00
#
_symmetry.space_group_name_H-M   'P 1'
#
loop_
_entity.id
_entity.type
_entity.pdbx_description
1 polymer ?
#
loop_
_entity_poly.entity_id
_entity_poly.type
_entity_poly.pdbx_seq_one_letter_code
_entity_poly.pdbx_strand_id
1 'polypeptide(L)'
;MTGDTWTWNGTNWTQLSPATSPGARTDAAMVFDSATGDAFLFGGYAGAYLGDSWNWNGATWTQVAPSLTPSARAGAALAYDPSTGDVVLFGGYANGSYENDTWIWNGVTWTQLFPPTNPSARGFAAMTYDPQTKNLLLFGGLTASGTVGDTWAWNGSTWTLLTPTSSPPARDDASMTYDAA
;
A
#
# COMPACT_ATOMS: atom_id res chain seq x y z
N MET A 1 0.17 2.10 -21.01
CA MET A 1 0.03 1.25 -19.82
C MET A 1 -0.23 -0.17 -20.30
N THR A 2 0.56 -1.14 -19.85
CA THR A 2 0.29 -2.57 -20.09
C THR A 2 -0.28 -3.19 -18.81
N GLY A 3 -1.08 -4.26 -18.93
CA GLY A 3 -1.69 -4.99 -17.81
C GLY A 3 -1.08 -6.38 -17.65
N ASP A 4 0.18 -6.52 -18.05
CA ASP A 4 0.83 -7.82 -18.19
C ASP A 4 1.25 -8.36 -16.81
N THR A 5 1.19 -9.67 -16.64
CA THR A 5 1.71 -10.34 -15.44
C THR A 5 3.00 -11.06 -15.80
N TRP A 6 4.05 -10.84 -15.01
CA TRP A 6 5.35 -11.49 -15.16
C TRP A 6 5.79 -12.11 -13.83
N THR A 7 6.44 -13.25 -13.88
CA THR A 7 7.05 -13.89 -12.71
C THR A 7 8.55 -14.08 -12.92
N TRP A 8 9.32 -13.96 -11.83
CA TRP A 8 10.75 -14.21 -11.80
C TRP A 8 11.03 -15.46 -10.95
N ASN A 9 11.79 -16.40 -11.49
CA ASN A 9 12.10 -17.66 -10.79
C ASN A 9 13.51 -17.69 -10.16
N GLY A 10 14.17 -16.54 -10.04
CA GLY A 10 15.57 -16.46 -9.61
C GLY A 10 16.57 -16.38 -10.77
N THR A 11 16.16 -16.73 -12.00
CA THR A 11 17.06 -16.75 -13.18
C THR A 11 16.44 -16.18 -14.45
N ASN A 12 15.13 -16.30 -14.65
CA ASN A 12 14.44 -15.87 -15.86
C ASN A 12 13.09 -15.23 -15.55
N TRP A 13 12.71 -14.26 -16.39
CA TRP A 13 11.38 -13.67 -16.43
C TRP A 13 10.48 -14.47 -17.35
N THR A 14 9.29 -14.83 -16.87
CA THR A 14 8.25 -15.53 -17.64
C THR A 14 6.98 -14.69 -17.64
N GLN A 15 6.49 -14.33 -18.83
CA GLN A 15 5.18 -13.71 -18.97
C GLN A 15 4.09 -14.76 -18.73
N LEU A 16 3.14 -14.42 -17.87
CA LEU A 16 1.93 -15.21 -17.67
C LEU A 16 0.78 -14.58 -18.44
N SER A 17 -0.21 -15.40 -18.81
CA SER A 17 -1.48 -14.94 -19.38
C SER A 17 -2.65 -15.52 -18.58
N PRO A 18 -2.85 -15.08 -17.33
CA PRO A 18 -3.98 -15.54 -16.52
C PRO A 18 -5.31 -15.18 -17.19
N ALA A 19 -6.32 -16.06 -17.08
CA ALA A 19 -7.63 -15.82 -17.68
C ALA A 19 -8.35 -14.58 -17.10
N THR A 20 -7.99 -14.19 -15.88
CA THR A 20 -8.48 -12.98 -15.22
C THR A 20 -7.28 -12.19 -14.70
N SER A 21 -7.27 -10.88 -14.92
CA SER A 21 -6.19 -9.98 -14.51
C SER A 21 -6.73 -8.58 -14.27
N PRO A 22 -6.12 -7.79 -13.36
CA PRO A 22 -6.42 -6.37 -13.26
C PRO A 22 -6.13 -5.69 -14.60
N GLY A 23 -7.01 -4.79 -15.02
CA GLY A 23 -6.75 -3.95 -16.20
C GLY A 23 -5.48 -3.10 -16.02
N ALA A 24 -4.87 -2.68 -17.15
CA ALA A 24 -3.69 -1.83 -17.17
C ALA A 24 -3.91 -0.54 -16.36
N ARG A 25 -2.98 -0.24 -15.45
CA ARG A 25 -3.09 0.86 -14.49
C ARG A 25 -1.70 1.37 -14.09
N THR A 26 -1.67 2.57 -13.52
CA THR A 26 -0.49 3.17 -12.87
C THR A 26 -0.79 3.43 -11.41
N ASP A 27 0.26 3.56 -10.59
CA ASP A 27 0.16 4.01 -9.19
C ASP A 27 -0.82 3.20 -8.33
N ALA A 28 -1.05 1.94 -8.71
CA ALA A 28 -1.78 0.98 -7.89
C ALA A 28 -0.89 0.57 -6.72
N ALA A 29 -1.49 0.44 -5.54
CA ALA A 29 -0.78 -0.05 -4.38
C ALA A 29 -0.79 -1.58 -4.41
N MET A 30 0.38 -2.20 -4.22
CA MET A 30 0.52 -3.66 -4.22
C MET A 30 1.42 -4.10 -3.08
N VAL A 31 1.05 -5.18 -2.41
CA VAL A 31 1.79 -5.77 -1.30
C VAL A 31 1.80 -7.28 -1.40
N PHE A 32 2.85 -7.90 -0.87
CA PHE A 32 2.94 -9.35 -0.71
C PHE A 32 2.61 -9.72 0.74
N ASP A 33 1.62 -10.58 0.92
CA ASP A 33 1.34 -11.23 2.19
C ASP A 33 2.25 -12.47 2.31
N SER A 34 3.29 -12.32 3.12
CA SER A 34 4.27 -13.39 3.35
C SER A 34 3.71 -14.61 4.08
N ALA A 35 2.57 -14.50 4.77
CA ALA A 35 1.98 -15.62 5.50
C ALA A 35 1.21 -16.57 4.57
N THR A 36 0.55 -16.01 3.55
CA THR A 36 -0.22 -16.79 2.57
C THR A 36 0.55 -17.06 1.28
N GLY A 37 1.56 -16.24 0.98
CA GLY A 37 2.26 -16.28 -0.30
C GLY A 37 1.50 -15.56 -1.43
N ASP A 38 0.46 -14.81 -1.08
CA ASP A 38 -0.38 -14.09 -2.02
C ASP A 38 0.08 -12.63 -2.17
N ALA A 39 -0.22 -12.03 -3.32
CA ALA A 39 -0.11 -10.57 -3.48
C ALA A 39 -1.51 -9.94 -3.50
N PHE A 40 -1.62 -8.76 -2.89
CA PHE A 40 -2.83 -7.97 -2.85
C PHE A 40 -2.59 -6.64 -3.58
N LEU A 41 -3.52 -6.26 -4.45
CA LEU A 41 -3.49 -5.01 -5.20
C LEU A 41 -4.76 -4.20 -4.95
N PHE A 42 -4.60 -2.90 -4.77
CA PHE A 42 -5.70 -1.95 -4.65
C PHE A 42 -5.52 -0.72 -5.54
N GLY A 43 -6.62 -0.36 -6.22
CA GLY A 43 -6.77 0.93 -6.88
C GLY A 43 -5.80 1.19 -8.04
N GLY A 44 -5.33 2.42 -8.12
CA GLY A 44 -4.51 2.95 -9.21
C GLY A 44 -5.29 3.85 -10.17
N TYR A 45 -4.65 4.23 -11.27
CA TYR A 45 -5.22 5.12 -12.29
C TYR A 45 -5.18 4.48 -13.68
N ALA A 46 -6.33 4.50 -14.35
CA ALA A 46 -6.52 4.00 -15.72
C ALA A 46 -7.49 4.92 -16.51
N GLY A 47 -7.15 6.21 -16.64
CA GLY A 47 -8.05 7.24 -17.18
C GLY A 47 -9.12 7.72 -16.19
N ALA A 48 -9.38 6.92 -15.15
CA ALA A 48 -10.08 7.27 -13.93
C ALA A 48 -9.38 6.60 -12.74
N TYR A 49 -9.59 7.13 -11.53
CA TYR A 49 -9.19 6.42 -10.31
C TYR A 49 -9.97 5.12 -10.18
N LEU A 50 -9.28 4.06 -9.77
CA LEU A 50 -9.83 2.75 -9.53
C LEU A 50 -9.93 2.49 -8.02
N GLY A 51 -10.94 1.72 -7.61
CA GLY A 51 -11.15 1.30 -6.22
C GLY A 51 -11.39 -0.21 -6.09
N ASP A 52 -10.94 -0.96 -7.10
CA ASP A 52 -11.01 -2.42 -7.13
C ASP A 52 -9.86 -3.03 -6.32
N SER A 53 -10.13 -4.21 -5.76
CA SER A 53 -9.18 -5.01 -5.00
C SER A 53 -8.95 -6.34 -5.74
N TRP A 54 -7.71 -6.81 -5.75
CA TRP A 54 -7.31 -8.02 -6.46
C TRP A 54 -6.35 -8.86 -5.63
N ASN A 55 -6.60 -10.16 -5.57
CA ASN A 55 -5.70 -11.15 -4.97
C ASN A 55 -4.99 -11.93 -6.07
N TRP A 56 -3.70 -12.14 -5.90
CA TRP A 56 -2.87 -13.00 -6.73
C TRP A 56 -2.36 -14.17 -5.90
N ASN A 57 -2.64 -15.40 -6.32
CA ASN A 57 -2.29 -16.61 -5.58
C ASN A 57 -1.01 -17.32 -6.09
N GLY A 58 -0.16 -16.61 -6.84
CA GLY A 58 0.98 -17.20 -7.52
C GLY A 58 0.70 -17.69 -8.96
N ALA A 59 -0.56 -17.82 -9.36
CA ALA A 59 -0.92 -18.34 -10.68
C ALA A 59 -2.03 -17.54 -11.40
N THR A 60 -3.03 -17.04 -10.69
CA THR A 60 -4.11 -16.24 -11.27
C THR A 60 -4.52 -15.08 -10.36
N TRP A 61 -5.03 -14.02 -10.98
CA TRP A 61 -5.69 -12.93 -10.26
C TRP A 61 -7.16 -13.25 -10.02
N THR A 62 -7.68 -12.84 -8.87
CA THR A 62 -9.10 -12.88 -8.52
C THR A 62 -9.49 -11.50 -8.01
N GLN A 63 -10.52 -10.90 -8.62
CA GLN A 63 -11.08 -9.65 -8.12
C GLN A 63 -11.87 -9.94 -6.84
N VAL A 64 -11.61 -9.19 -5.77
CA VAL A 64 -12.40 -9.23 -4.55
C VAL A 64 -13.25 -7.97 -4.45
N ALA A 65 -14.54 -8.13 -4.17
CA ALA A 65 -15.54 -7.07 -4.20
C ALA A 65 -16.31 -7.03 -2.86
N PRO A 66 -15.67 -6.63 -1.75
CA PRO A 66 -16.34 -6.43 -0.47
C PRO A 66 -17.36 -5.29 -0.54
N SER A 67 -18.36 -5.30 0.34
CA SER A 67 -19.38 -4.24 0.40
C SER A 67 -18.82 -2.90 0.90
N LEU A 68 -17.80 -2.94 1.74
CA LEU A 68 -17.02 -1.78 2.17
C LEU A 68 -15.68 -1.80 1.45
N THR A 69 -15.32 -0.66 0.87
CA THR A 69 -14.05 -0.47 0.16
C THR A 69 -13.61 0.99 0.30
N PRO A 70 -12.31 1.29 0.36
CA PRO A 70 -11.83 2.66 0.26
C PRO A 70 -12.30 3.28 -1.07
N SER A 71 -12.43 4.60 -1.10
CA SER A 71 -12.76 5.30 -2.35
C SER A 71 -11.68 5.05 -3.41
N ALA A 72 -12.08 5.11 -4.67
CA ALA A 72 -11.17 4.95 -5.79
C ALA A 72 -10.04 6.00 -5.74
N ARG A 73 -8.79 5.54 -5.79
CA ARG A 73 -7.59 6.36 -5.56
C ARG A 73 -6.33 5.77 -6.17
N ALA A 74 -5.32 6.60 -6.33
CA ALA A 74 -3.98 6.23 -6.77
C ALA A 74 -2.92 6.67 -5.75
N GLY A 75 -1.74 6.06 -5.78
CA GLY A 75 -0.62 6.44 -4.93
C GLY A 75 -0.85 6.23 -3.43
N ALA A 76 -1.77 5.33 -3.04
CA ALA A 76 -1.93 4.97 -1.64
C ALA A 76 -0.72 4.13 -1.16
N ALA A 77 -0.33 4.30 0.10
CA ALA A 77 0.68 3.44 0.71
C ALA A 77 0.00 2.15 1.22
N LEU A 78 0.65 1.00 1.01
CA LEU A 78 0.10 -0.31 1.37
C LEU A 78 1.19 -1.21 1.94
N ALA A 79 0.94 -1.85 3.08
CA ALA A 79 1.87 -2.79 3.70
C ALA A 79 1.11 -3.88 4.48
N TYR A 80 1.69 -5.07 4.54
CA TYR A 80 1.18 -6.18 5.34
C TYR A 80 1.77 -6.06 6.74
N ASP A 81 0.94 -6.19 7.76
CA ASP A 81 1.32 -6.24 9.17
C ASP A 81 1.25 -7.70 9.66
N PRO A 82 2.39 -8.42 9.73
CA PRO A 82 2.41 -9.81 10.20
C PRO A 82 1.98 -9.97 11.66
N SER A 83 1.94 -8.89 12.45
CA SER A 83 1.54 -8.96 13.86
C SER A 83 0.03 -9.07 14.05
N THR A 84 -0.76 -8.48 13.13
CA THR A 84 -2.22 -8.58 13.14
C THR A 84 -2.76 -9.49 12.04
N GLY A 85 -1.97 -9.74 10.99
CA GLY A 85 -2.40 -10.49 9.81
C GLY A 85 -3.19 -9.64 8.81
N ASP A 86 -3.19 -8.32 8.95
CA ASP A 86 -3.94 -7.40 8.10
C ASP A 86 -3.03 -6.72 7.06
N VAL A 87 -3.62 -6.34 5.94
CA VAL A 87 -3.03 -5.34 5.04
C VAL A 87 -3.52 -3.96 5.46
N VAL A 88 -2.60 -3.04 5.71
CA VAL A 88 -2.89 -1.65 6.07
C VAL A 88 -2.72 -0.77 4.83
N LEU A 89 -3.72 0.06 4.55
CA LEU A 89 -3.69 1.11 3.54
C LEU A 89 -3.71 2.48 4.21
N PHE A 90 -2.90 3.40 3.71
CA PHE A 90 -2.91 4.80 4.14
C PHE A 90 -2.91 5.77 2.96
N GLY A 91 -3.80 6.77 3.04
CA GLY A 91 -3.81 7.93 2.16
C GLY A 91 -4.06 7.63 0.68
N GLY A 92 -3.29 8.28 -0.18
CA GLY A 92 -3.47 8.30 -1.64
C GLY A 92 -4.11 9.58 -2.14
N TYR A 93 -4.35 9.66 -3.45
CA TYR A 93 -4.98 10.79 -4.11
C TYR A 93 -6.29 10.34 -4.76
N ALA A 94 -7.39 11.00 -4.38
CA ALA A 94 -8.74 10.71 -4.82
C ALA A 94 -9.50 12.02 -5.05
N ASN A 95 -10.33 12.08 -6.10
CA ASN A 95 -11.25 13.21 -6.33
C ASN A 95 -10.63 14.62 -6.26
N GLY A 96 -9.35 14.77 -6.62
CA GLY A 96 -8.67 16.06 -6.60
C GLY A 96 -7.98 16.43 -5.28
N SER A 97 -8.03 15.56 -4.27
CA SER A 97 -7.42 15.76 -2.95
C SER A 97 -6.59 14.57 -2.50
N TYR A 98 -5.60 14.84 -1.65
CA TYR A 98 -4.94 13.79 -0.89
C TYR A 98 -5.84 13.34 0.27
N GLU A 99 -5.76 12.06 0.58
CA GLU A 99 -6.49 11.44 1.69
C GLU A 99 -5.56 11.19 2.89
N ASN A 100 -6.13 11.11 4.08
CA ASN A 100 -5.43 10.74 5.33
C ASN A 100 -6.13 9.62 6.10
N ASP A 101 -7.01 8.88 5.45
CA ASP A 101 -7.69 7.74 6.07
C ASP A 101 -6.74 6.54 6.20
N THR A 102 -7.01 5.71 7.21
CA THR A 102 -6.36 4.41 7.41
C THR A 102 -7.41 3.32 7.24
N TRP A 103 -7.09 2.31 6.44
CA TRP A 103 -7.95 1.15 6.22
C TRP A 103 -7.19 -0.14 6.51
N ILE A 104 -7.90 -1.13 7.03
CA ILE A 104 -7.38 -2.49 7.19
C ILE A 104 -8.16 -3.46 6.31
N TRP A 105 -7.43 -4.36 5.66
CA TRP A 105 -7.96 -5.50 4.92
C TRP A 105 -7.55 -6.78 5.64
N ASN A 106 -8.54 -7.54 6.11
CA ASN A 106 -8.34 -8.75 6.90
C ASN A 106 -8.37 -10.04 6.06
N GLY A 107 -8.20 -9.94 4.74
CA GLY A 107 -8.38 -11.05 3.81
C GLY A 107 -9.80 -11.23 3.26
N VAL A 108 -10.81 -10.58 3.84
CA VAL A 108 -12.22 -10.73 3.46
C VAL A 108 -12.92 -9.39 3.20
N THR A 109 -12.72 -8.40 4.06
CA THR A 109 -13.36 -7.08 3.95
C THR A 109 -12.43 -5.96 4.38
N TRP A 110 -12.68 -4.76 3.84
CA TRP A 110 -12.09 -3.54 4.34
C TRP A 110 -12.82 -3.04 5.58
N THR A 111 -12.07 -2.46 6.51
CA THR A 111 -12.58 -1.67 7.65
C THR A 111 -11.82 -0.35 7.73
N GLN A 112 -12.54 0.77 7.77
CA GLN A 112 -11.91 2.07 8.00
C GLN A 112 -11.64 2.25 9.49
N LEU A 113 -10.43 2.69 9.82
CA LEU A 113 -10.06 3.04 11.17
C LEU A 113 -10.06 4.56 11.35
N PHE A 114 -10.29 5.00 12.59
CA PHE A 114 -10.24 6.41 12.97
C PHE A 114 -9.26 6.62 14.14
N PRO A 115 -7.94 6.48 13.91
CA PRO A 115 -6.94 6.69 14.94
C PRO A 115 -6.99 8.12 15.50
N PRO A 116 -6.71 8.33 16.81
CA PRO A 116 -6.69 9.66 17.40
C PRO A 116 -5.54 10.54 16.88
N THR A 117 -4.47 9.91 16.40
CA THR A 117 -3.30 10.54 15.79
C THR A 117 -3.08 9.94 14.42
N ASN A 118 -2.78 10.77 13.44
CA ASN A 118 -2.78 10.37 12.03
C ASN A 118 -1.78 11.24 11.24
N PRO A 119 -1.02 10.69 10.27
CA PRO A 119 -0.25 11.51 9.36
C PRO A 119 -1.16 12.47 8.58
N SER A 120 -0.60 13.59 8.12
CA SER A 120 -1.35 14.50 7.26
C SER A 120 -1.68 13.84 5.92
N ALA A 121 -2.72 14.35 5.25
CA ALA A 121 -3.17 13.83 3.96
C ALA A 121 -2.06 13.85 2.92
N ARG A 122 -1.81 12.69 2.30
CA ARG A 122 -0.72 12.49 1.34
C ARG A 122 -0.93 11.28 0.45
N GLY A 123 -0.28 11.31 -0.70
CA GLY A 123 -0.07 10.15 -1.58
C GLY A 123 1.41 9.87 -1.75
N PHE A 124 1.73 8.78 -2.44
CA PHE A 124 3.08 8.41 -2.87
C PHE A 124 4.08 8.29 -1.72
N ALA A 125 3.59 7.97 -0.51
CA ALA A 125 4.40 7.67 0.65
C ALA A 125 4.86 6.21 0.62
N ALA A 126 6.05 5.94 1.17
CA ALA A 126 6.56 4.57 1.31
C ALA A 126 6.09 3.96 2.63
N MET A 127 5.70 2.69 2.64
CA MET A 127 5.32 1.97 3.86
C MET A 127 5.92 0.57 3.90
N THR A 128 6.43 0.14 5.07
CA THR A 128 7.02 -1.20 5.27
C THR A 128 6.85 -1.67 6.70
N TYR A 129 6.93 -2.97 6.96
CA TYR A 129 6.94 -3.53 8.30
C TYR A 129 8.36 -3.61 8.86
N ASP A 130 8.55 -3.11 10.09
CA ASP A 130 9.76 -3.30 10.87
C ASP A 130 9.56 -4.43 11.90
N PRO A 131 10.15 -5.62 11.70
CA PRO A 131 10.02 -6.75 12.60
C PRO A 131 10.70 -6.55 13.96
N GLN A 132 11.64 -5.61 14.10
CA GLN A 132 12.30 -5.36 15.38
C GLN A 132 11.36 -4.63 16.35
N THR A 133 10.68 -3.58 15.86
CA THR A 133 9.73 -2.80 16.67
C THR A 133 8.29 -3.29 16.55
N LYS A 134 8.00 -4.19 15.60
CA LYS A 134 6.66 -4.70 15.27
C LYS A 134 5.69 -3.60 14.86
N ASN A 135 6.18 -2.62 14.13
CA ASN A 135 5.37 -1.51 13.62
C ASN A 135 5.46 -1.45 12.10
N LEU A 136 4.44 -0.91 11.44
CA LEU A 136 4.63 -0.38 10.09
C LEU A 136 5.27 1.00 10.19
N LEU A 137 6.25 1.27 9.35
CA LEU A 137 6.83 2.59 9.15
C LEU A 137 6.26 3.20 7.89
N LEU A 138 5.79 4.44 7.97
CA LEU A 138 5.40 5.29 6.85
C LEU A 138 6.40 6.44 6.75
N PHE A 139 6.91 6.70 5.55
CA PHE A 139 7.88 7.78 5.31
C PHE A 139 7.53 8.63 4.10
N GLY A 140 7.64 9.94 4.28
CA GLY A 140 7.54 10.92 3.21
C GLY A 140 6.17 10.97 2.53
N GLY A 141 6.19 11.16 1.21
CA GLY A 141 5.01 11.36 0.38
C GLY A 141 4.77 12.82 -0.02
N LEU A 142 3.75 13.02 -0.84
CA LEU A 142 3.36 14.30 -1.39
C LEU A 142 2.05 14.77 -0.74
N THR A 143 2.07 15.99 -0.19
CA THR A 143 0.92 16.66 0.40
C THR A 143 0.47 17.83 -0.48
N ALA A 144 -0.66 18.47 -0.15
CA ALA A 144 -1.08 19.71 -0.78
C ALA A 144 -0.07 20.88 -0.58
N SER A 145 0.80 20.79 0.42
CA SER A 145 1.83 21.80 0.73
C SER A 145 3.22 21.43 0.19
N GLY A 146 3.34 20.33 -0.55
CA GLY A 146 4.60 19.82 -1.09
C GLY A 146 5.05 18.51 -0.44
N THR A 147 6.23 18.06 -0.85
CA THR A 147 6.84 16.81 -0.39
C THR A 147 7.29 16.91 1.06
N VAL A 148 7.08 15.85 1.83
CA VAL A 148 7.43 15.78 3.25
C VAL A 148 8.44 14.64 3.51
N GLY A 149 9.07 14.67 4.69
CA GLY A 149 10.13 13.73 5.10
C GLY A 149 9.98 13.28 6.55
N ASP A 150 8.78 13.34 7.10
CA ASP A 150 8.42 12.81 8.40
C ASP A 150 8.34 11.28 8.35
N THR A 151 8.54 10.66 9.52
CA THR A 151 8.41 9.21 9.72
C THR A 151 7.33 8.94 10.75
N TRP A 152 6.39 8.06 10.43
CA TRP A 152 5.33 7.64 11.33
C TRP A 152 5.40 6.13 11.57
N ALA A 153 5.12 5.71 12.80
CA ALA A 153 4.99 4.31 13.18
C ALA A 153 3.53 3.96 13.46
N TRP A 154 3.05 2.87 12.86
CA TRP A 154 1.76 2.25 13.13
C TRP A 154 1.95 0.99 13.97
N ASN A 155 1.26 0.90 15.10
CA ASN A 155 1.39 -0.21 16.05
C ASN A 155 0.24 -1.24 15.99
N GLY A 156 -0.51 -1.27 14.89
CA GLY A 156 -1.74 -2.06 14.77
C GLY A 156 -3.02 -1.30 15.14
N SER A 157 -2.93 -0.11 15.73
CA SER A 157 -4.11 0.66 16.16
C SER A 157 -4.01 2.18 16.03
N THR A 158 -2.81 2.76 16.17
CA THR A 158 -2.61 4.20 16.08
C THR A 158 -1.26 4.57 15.47
N TRP A 159 -1.20 5.77 14.89
CA TRP A 159 0.03 6.34 14.34
C TRP A 159 0.78 7.18 15.38
N THR A 160 2.09 7.05 15.43
CA THR A 160 2.98 7.89 16.26
C THR A 160 4.02 8.55 15.37
N LEU A 161 4.14 9.88 15.44
CA LEU A 161 5.21 10.61 14.76
C LEU A 161 6.53 10.28 15.44
N LEU A 162 7.51 9.81 14.66
CA LEU A 162 8.86 9.56 15.13
C LEU A 162 9.74 10.78 14.89
N THR A 163 10.70 11.03 15.81
CA THR A 163 11.69 12.11 15.70
C THR A 163 13.11 11.56 15.78
N PRO A 164 13.55 10.77 14.79
CA PRO A 164 14.91 10.25 14.75
C PRO A 164 15.92 11.40 14.57
N THR A 165 17.14 11.22 15.09
CA THR A 165 18.21 12.22 15.01
C THR A 165 18.79 12.38 13.61
N SER A 166 18.56 11.40 12.72
CA SER A 166 18.94 11.43 11.31
C SER A 166 17.81 10.81 10.50
N SER A 167 17.41 11.49 9.42
CA SER A 167 16.37 11.04 8.49
C SER A 167 16.82 11.26 7.05
N PRO A 168 16.34 10.46 6.09
CA PRO A 168 16.44 10.82 4.70
C PRO A 168 15.75 12.18 4.43
N PRO A 169 16.20 12.94 3.42
CA PRO A 169 15.46 14.11 2.93
C PRO A 169 14.03 13.75 2.48
N ALA A 170 13.14 14.75 2.55
CA ALA A 170 11.78 14.68 2.03
C ALA A 170 11.75 14.15 0.59
N ARG A 171 10.84 13.20 0.33
CA ARG A 171 10.66 12.53 -0.96
C ARG A 171 9.29 11.87 -1.05
N ASP A 172 8.82 11.69 -2.26
CA ASP A 172 7.67 10.91 -2.69
C ASP A 172 8.11 9.88 -3.74
N ASP A 173 7.22 8.96 -4.10
CA ASP A 173 7.48 7.83 -5.02
C ASP A 173 8.66 6.94 -4.59
N ALA A 174 9.02 6.99 -3.31
CA ALA A 174 10.03 6.14 -2.74
C ALA A 174 9.50 4.72 -2.53
N SER A 175 10.39 3.74 -2.58
CA SER A 175 10.15 2.39 -2.06
C SER A 175 10.95 2.19 -0.78
N MET A 176 10.42 1.34 0.10
CA MET A 176 11.07 1.01 1.36
C MET A 176 10.94 -0.49 1.61
N THR A 177 12.04 -1.10 2.04
CA THR A 177 12.09 -2.49 2.47
C THR A 177 12.91 -2.57 3.75
N TYR A 178 12.61 -3.57 4.58
CA TYR A 178 13.39 -3.85 5.78
C TYR A 178 14.65 -4.65 5.43
N ASP A 179 15.78 -4.27 6.01
CA ASP A 179 17.03 -5.02 5.95
C ASP A 179 17.54 -5.22 7.38
N ALA A 180 17.94 -6.46 7.71
CA ALA A 180 18.50 -6.79 9.01
C ALA A 180 20.01 -6.53 8.98
N ALA A 181 20.51 -5.76 9.95
CA ALA A 181 21.94 -5.50 10.12
C ALA A 181 22.74 -6.75 10.54
#